data_AF-A0A9P5WGD7-F1
#
_entry.id   AF-A0A9P5WGD7-F1
#
_cell.length_a   1.000
_cell.length_b   1.000
_cell.length_c   1.000
_cell.angle_alpha   90.00
_cell.angle_beta   90.00
_cell.angle_gamma   90.00
#
_symmetry.space_group_name_H-M   'P 1'
#
loop_
_entity.id
_entity.type
_entity.pdbx_description
1 polymer ?
#
loop_
_entity_poly.entity_id
_entity_poly.type
_entity_poly.pdbx_seq_one_letter_code
_entity_poly.pdbx_strand_id
1 'polypeptide(L)'
;MPNPRTYFDITIGQEPIGRIVFELFADVVPKTAENFRALCTGEKGIGQTTGKPLTYKGSPFHRIIHGFMIQGGDFSNQNGTGGESIYGAKFEDENFNLKHDKPFLLSMANAGAGTNGSQFFVTTVPTPHLDGKHVVFGKVLKGISVVREIENTPKGTGDAPASPVIIVNCGELAEGEDDGVGSPDPGDKYADWPDDYEGSKEDKDLIVIAQDLKNLGNGFFKTGDYTKAMSKYTKAIRYLNEKPAFDDDDAPEYIKEYYSIKIPCYLNRGFSALKLGRPERTIKDMTVILELDPQYSSDSDKTKAYYRLGSAYLKINDFDSAKSNLELAKKLSPKDAGILKELEAVQTKLAAKREKERKAYAKMFA
;
A
#
# COMPACT_ATOMS: atom_id res chain seq x y z
N MET A 1 6.57 -2.08 -35.31
CA MET A 1 5.60 -2.71 -34.41
C MET A 1 5.43 -1.80 -33.20
N PRO A 2 4.26 -1.72 -32.57
CA PRO A 2 4.10 -0.96 -31.33
C PRO A 2 5.02 -1.56 -30.25
N ASN A 3 5.40 -0.71 -29.29
CA ASN A 3 6.18 -1.15 -28.14
C ASN A 3 5.40 -2.17 -27.29
N PRO A 4 6.04 -3.28 -26.85
CA PRO A 4 5.37 -4.28 -26.03
C PRO A 4 4.86 -3.71 -24.71
N ARG A 5 3.76 -4.28 -24.21
CA ARG A 5 3.20 -3.97 -22.90
C ARG A 5 3.29 -5.21 -22.01
N THR A 6 3.84 -5.05 -20.81
CA THR A 6 3.91 -6.12 -19.81
C THR A 6 3.28 -5.70 -18.50
N TYR A 7 2.98 -6.66 -17.64
CA TYR A 7 2.36 -6.37 -16.34
C TYR A 7 2.98 -7.17 -15.20
N PHE A 8 2.87 -6.62 -14.00
CA PHE A 8 3.08 -7.29 -12.73
C PHE A 8 1.84 -7.16 -11.83
N ASP A 9 1.37 -8.28 -11.29
CA ASP A 9 0.41 -8.31 -10.17
C ASP A 9 1.20 -8.40 -8.85
N ILE A 10 0.94 -7.49 -7.92
CA ILE A 10 1.77 -7.32 -6.71
C ILE A 10 1.00 -7.62 -5.44
N THR A 11 1.67 -8.27 -4.49
CA THR A 11 1.24 -8.33 -3.08
C THR A 11 2.24 -7.65 -2.16
N ILE A 12 1.75 -7.08 -1.05
CA ILE A 12 2.56 -6.72 0.12
C ILE A 12 2.13 -7.64 1.27
N GLY A 13 3.07 -8.43 1.78
CA GLY A 13 2.74 -9.56 2.64
C GLY A 13 1.83 -10.54 1.89
N GLN A 14 0.61 -10.70 2.38
CA GLN A 14 -0.42 -11.56 1.76
C GLN A 14 -1.53 -10.77 1.05
N GLU A 15 -1.50 -9.44 1.12
CA GLU A 15 -2.56 -8.60 0.56
C GLU A 15 -2.21 -8.20 -0.88
N PRO A 16 -3.08 -8.49 -1.88
CA PRO A 16 -2.96 -7.93 -3.21
C PRO A 16 -3.12 -6.42 -3.18
N ILE A 17 -2.16 -5.69 -3.75
CA ILE A 17 -2.20 -4.21 -3.79
C ILE A 17 -2.51 -3.67 -5.18
N GLY A 18 -2.38 -4.49 -6.23
CA GLY A 18 -2.82 -4.14 -7.58
C GLY A 18 -1.82 -4.55 -8.67
N ARG A 19 -2.05 -4.00 -9.85
CA ARG A 19 -1.29 -4.28 -11.07
C ARG A 19 -0.49 -3.07 -11.52
N ILE A 20 0.75 -3.31 -11.94
CA ILE A 20 1.59 -2.35 -12.66
C ILE A 20 1.66 -2.78 -14.12
N VAL A 21 1.48 -1.84 -15.05
CA VAL A 21 1.64 -2.09 -16.48
C VAL A 21 2.77 -1.23 -17.01
N PHE A 22 3.66 -1.82 -17.80
CA PHE A 22 4.84 -1.17 -18.37
C PHE A 22 4.72 -1.07 -19.89
N GLU A 23 5.26 0.01 -20.45
CA GLU A 23 5.67 0.08 -21.85
C GLU A 23 7.16 -0.26 -21.92
N LEU A 24 7.55 -1.14 -22.85
CA LEU A 24 8.95 -1.46 -23.11
C LEU A 24 9.40 -0.79 -24.41
N PHE A 25 10.48 -0.01 -24.36
CA PHE A 25 11.02 0.76 -25.49
C PHE A 25 11.79 -0.13 -26.48
N ALA A 26 11.11 -1.12 -27.05
CA ALA A 26 11.70 -2.07 -28.01
C ALA A 26 12.16 -1.40 -29.31
N ASP A 27 11.64 -0.21 -29.61
CA ASP A 27 12.09 0.66 -30.70
C ASP A 27 13.47 1.32 -30.44
N VAL A 28 13.89 1.45 -29.18
CA VAL A 28 15.16 2.08 -28.78
C VAL A 28 16.18 1.06 -28.28
N VAL A 29 15.74 0.08 -27.50
CA VAL A 29 16.55 -0.95 -26.84
C VAL A 29 15.91 -2.34 -26.99
N PRO A 30 15.81 -2.87 -28.23
CA PRO A 30 15.13 -4.14 -28.52
C PRO A 30 15.64 -5.33 -27.71
N LYS A 31 16.96 -5.43 -27.47
CA LYS A 31 17.55 -6.55 -26.72
C LYS A 31 17.17 -6.48 -25.24
N THR A 32 17.22 -5.29 -24.66
CA THR A 32 16.85 -5.05 -23.26
C THR A 32 15.35 -5.25 -23.03
N ALA A 33 14.53 -4.74 -23.95
CA ALA A 33 13.09 -4.92 -23.93
C ALA A 33 12.67 -6.40 -24.07
N GLU A 34 13.26 -7.14 -25.01
CA GLU A 34 12.97 -8.57 -25.20
C GLU A 34 13.37 -9.42 -23.99
N ASN A 35 14.50 -9.10 -23.34
CA ASN A 35 14.89 -9.75 -22.09
C ASN A 35 13.81 -9.62 -21.01
N PHE A 36 13.34 -8.39 -20.76
CA PHE A 36 12.34 -8.16 -19.73
C PHE A 36 10.97 -8.77 -20.10
N ARG A 37 10.55 -8.66 -21.36
CA ARG A 37 9.30 -9.24 -21.86
C ARG A 37 9.28 -10.76 -21.67
N ALA A 38 10.33 -11.44 -22.12
CA ALA A 38 10.44 -12.89 -21.99
C ALA A 38 10.52 -13.37 -20.53
N LEU A 39 11.11 -12.59 -19.63
CA LEU A 39 11.09 -12.84 -18.18
C LEU A 39 9.70 -12.59 -17.57
N CYS A 40 8.88 -11.70 -18.13
CA CYS A 40 7.48 -11.57 -17.74
C CYS A 40 6.66 -12.80 -18.15
N THR A 41 6.86 -13.33 -19.36
CA THR A 41 6.10 -14.49 -19.87
C THR A 41 6.60 -15.83 -19.34
N GLY A 42 7.89 -15.93 -18.98
CA GLY A 42 8.52 -17.19 -18.58
C GLY A 42 8.80 -18.15 -19.75
N GLU A 43 8.68 -17.68 -20.99
CA GLU A 43 8.69 -18.55 -22.18
C GLU A 43 10.05 -19.21 -22.48
N LYS A 44 11.14 -18.68 -21.92
CA LYS A 44 12.51 -19.16 -22.20
C LYS A 44 12.95 -20.33 -21.29
N GLY A 45 12.04 -20.85 -20.45
CA GLY A 45 12.26 -22.07 -19.68
C GLY A 45 13.23 -21.87 -18.50
N ILE A 46 14.20 -22.77 -18.35
CA ILE A 46 15.13 -22.79 -17.21
C ILE A 46 16.42 -22.05 -17.58
N GLY A 47 16.85 -21.17 -16.70
CA GLY A 47 18.07 -20.41 -16.84
C GLY A 47 19.32 -21.28 -16.71
N GLN A 48 20.30 -21.05 -17.57
CA GLN A 48 21.46 -21.92 -17.75
C GLN A 48 22.43 -21.87 -16.57
N THR A 49 22.53 -20.71 -15.91
CA THR A 49 23.51 -20.48 -14.84
C THR A 49 22.92 -20.59 -13.45
N THR A 50 21.64 -20.27 -13.29
CA THR A 50 20.94 -20.35 -12.00
C THR A 50 20.20 -21.68 -11.80
N GLY A 51 19.89 -22.40 -12.88
CA GLY A 51 19.06 -23.62 -12.84
C GLY A 51 17.61 -23.35 -12.42
N LYS A 52 17.15 -22.09 -12.43
CA LYS A 52 15.81 -21.67 -12.02
C LYS A 52 14.99 -21.18 -13.22
N PRO A 53 13.65 -21.22 -13.16
CA PRO A 53 12.81 -20.67 -14.24
C PRO A 53 13.13 -19.20 -14.52
N LEU A 54 13.27 -18.87 -15.81
CA LEU A 54 13.47 -17.50 -16.31
C LEU A 54 12.16 -16.72 -16.26
N THR A 55 11.68 -16.43 -15.05
CA THR A 55 10.44 -15.67 -14.83
C THR A 55 10.54 -14.72 -13.64
N TYR A 56 9.83 -13.59 -13.72
CA TYR A 56 9.63 -12.70 -12.58
C TYR A 56 8.55 -13.18 -11.62
N LYS A 57 7.72 -14.15 -11.99
CA LYS A 57 6.68 -14.69 -11.12
C LYS A 57 7.30 -15.30 -9.85
N GLY A 58 6.90 -14.79 -8.70
CA GLY A 58 7.42 -15.13 -7.38
C GLY A 58 8.68 -14.37 -6.97
N SER A 59 9.24 -13.50 -7.83
CA SER A 59 10.41 -12.68 -7.50
C SER A 59 10.01 -11.51 -6.60
N PRO A 60 10.81 -11.17 -5.56
CA PRO A 60 10.55 -10.02 -4.72
C PRO A 60 11.16 -8.71 -5.26
N PHE A 61 10.56 -7.59 -4.84
CA PHE A 61 11.29 -6.33 -4.71
C PHE A 61 12.14 -6.39 -3.44
N HIS A 62 13.44 -6.64 -3.62
CA HIS A 62 14.37 -6.92 -2.52
C HIS A 62 15.07 -5.66 -2.00
N ARG A 63 14.97 -4.53 -2.70
CA ARG A 63 15.59 -3.27 -2.30
C ARG A 63 14.70 -2.08 -2.66
N ILE A 64 14.30 -1.29 -1.66
CA ILE A 64 13.40 -0.15 -1.82
C ILE A 64 13.99 1.05 -1.08
N ILE A 65 14.15 2.16 -1.81
CA ILE A 65 14.65 3.42 -1.25
C ILE A 65 13.64 4.50 -1.60
N HIS A 66 12.94 4.98 -0.58
CA HIS A 66 11.98 6.08 -0.70
C HIS A 66 12.65 7.35 -1.25
N GLY A 67 11.99 8.01 -2.19
CA GLY A 67 12.54 9.18 -2.88
C GLY A 67 13.68 8.83 -3.85
N PHE A 68 13.77 7.58 -4.29
CA PHE A 68 14.77 7.14 -5.26
C PHE A 68 14.23 6.09 -6.25
N MET A 69 14.06 4.83 -5.81
CA MET A 69 13.66 3.72 -6.68
C MET A 69 13.19 2.48 -5.91
N ILE A 70 12.50 1.59 -6.63
CA ILE A 70 12.14 0.23 -6.20
C ILE A 70 12.86 -0.79 -7.09
N GLN A 71 13.61 -1.74 -6.52
CA GLN A 71 14.44 -2.69 -7.26
C GLN A 71 14.00 -4.14 -7.00
N GLY A 72 13.93 -4.92 -8.09
CA GLY A 72 13.51 -6.31 -8.11
C GLY A 72 14.26 -7.12 -9.17
N GLY A 73 13.72 -8.30 -9.51
CA GLY A 73 14.20 -9.11 -10.63
C GLY A 73 15.32 -10.11 -10.31
N ASP A 74 15.74 -10.21 -9.04
CA ASP A 74 16.56 -11.33 -8.59
C ASP A 74 15.64 -12.54 -8.29
N PHE A 75 15.26 -13.26 -9.34
CA PHE A 75 14.41 -14.45 -9.20
C PHE A 75 15.16 -15.64 -8.59
N SER A 76 16.50 -15.61 -8.56
CA SER A 76 17.29 -16.75 -8.09
C SER A 76 17.62 -16.64 -6.60
N ASN A 77 18.30 -15.60 -6.15
CA ASN A 77 18.75 -15.47 -4.77
C ASN A 77 17.84 -14.55 -3.95
N GLN A 78 16.95 -13.81 -4.62
CA GLN A 78 15.93 -12.96 -4.01
C GLN A 78 16.48 -11.86 -3.09
N ASN A 79 17.74 -11.47 -3.26
CA ASN A 79 18.44 -10.54 -2.36
C ASN A 79 19.41 -9.58 -3.07
N GLY A 80 19.42 -9.58 -4.41
CA GLY A 80 20.25 -8.70 -5.23
C GLY A 80 21.58 -9.32 -5.66
N THR A 81 21.91 -10.54 -5.20
CA THR A 81 23.16 -11.23 -5.57
C THR A 81 23.02 -12.17 -6.76
N GLY A 82 21.80 -12.40 -7.24
CA GLY A 82 21.50 -13.37 -8.29
C GLY A 82 20.87 -12.78 -9.55
N GLY A 83 20.12 -13.64 -10.24
CA GLY A 83 19.49 -13.38 -11.52
C GLY A 83 20.41 -13.60 -12.72
N GLU A 84 19.82 -14.02 -13.83
CA GLU A 84 20.46 -14.06 -15.15
C GLU A 84 19.51 -13.51 -16.23
N SER A 85 20.03 -13.25 -17.43
CA SER A 85 19.25 -12.82 -18.58
C SER A 85 18.79 -14.02 -19.43
N ILE A 86 17.90 -13.78 -20.38
CA ILE A 86 17.52 -14.80 -21.37
C ILE A 86 18.65 -15.16 -22.34
N TYR A 87 19.74 -14.37 -22.35
CA TYR A 87 20.92 -14.55 -23.21
C TYR A 87 22.09 -15.24 -22.50
N GLY A 88 21.91 -15.64 -21.23
CA GLY A 88 22.96 -16.14 -20.34
C GLY A 88 23.12 -15.28 -19.09
N ALA A 89 24.20 -15.48 -18.34
CA ALA A 89 24.43 -14.79 -17.05
C ALA A 89 24.29 -13.27 -17.14
N LYS A 90 24.90 -12.67 -18.18
CA LYS A 90 24.98 -11.22 -18.38
C LYS A 90 24.90 -10.85 -19.86
N PHE A 91 24.46 -9.62 -20.16
CA PHE A 91 24.53 -9.00 -21.48
C PHE A 91 24.96 -7.53 -21.39
N GLU A 92 25.39 -6.99 -22.54
CA GLU A 92 25.95 -5.65 -22.69
C GLU A 92 24.95 -4.51 -22.44
N ASP A 93 25.46 -3.30 -22.20
CA ASP A 93 24.63 -2.09 -22.20
C ASP A 93 24.28 -1.73 -23.65
N GLU A 94 23.00 -1.73 -24.00
CA GLU A 94 22.57 -1.57 -25.39
C GLU A 94 22.76 -0.14 -25.91
N ASN A 95 22.31 0.86 -25.15
CA ASN A 95 22.68 2.28 -25.30
C ASN A 95 22.23 3.10 -24.07
N PHE A 96 22.62 4.38 -24.01
CA PHE A 96 22.23 5.32 -22.95
C PHE A 96 21.57 6.59 -23.51
N ASN A 97 20.80 6.44 -24.59
CA ASN A 97 20.14 7.55 -25.28
C ASN A 97 19.09 8.23 -24.40
N LEU A 98 18.32 7.41 -23.67
CA LEU A 98 17.30 7.87 -22.73
C LEU A 98 17.92 8.24 -21.37
N LYS A 99 17.37 9.28 -20.74
CA LYS A 99 17.81 9.81 -19.45
C LYS A 99 16.82 9.47 -18.35
N HIS A 100 17.30 9.45 -17.10
CA HIS A 100 16.45 9.25 -15.93
C HIS A 100 15.87 10.59 -15.45
N ASP A 101 15.15 11.27 -16.34
CA ASP A 101 14.68 12.65 -16.18
C ASP A 101 13.32 12.80 -15.47
N LYS A 102 12.63 11.68 -15.21
CA LYS A 102 11.29 11.65 -14.62
C LYS A 102 11.09 10.41 -13.73
N PRO A 103 10.10 10.42 -12.82
CA PRO A 103 9.72 9.22 -12.09
C PRO A 103 9.11 8.16 -13.03
N PHE A 104 9.04 6.93 -12.54
CA PHE A 104 8.39 5.79 -13.17
C PHE A 104 9.04 5.29 -14.46
N LEU A 105 10.33 5.54 -14.64
CA LEU A 105 11.14 4.91 -15.68
C LEU A 105 11.62 3.55 -15.21
N LEU A 106 11.58 2.57 -16.12
CA LEU A 106 12.06 1.21 -15.91
C LEU A 106 13.49 1.09 -16.48
N SER A 107 14.43 0.64 -15.66
CA SER A 107 15.86 0.67 -15.99
C SER A 107 16.60 -0.54 -15.42
N MET A 108 17.68 -0.96 -16.09
CA MET A 108 18.45 -2.15 -15.72
C MET A 108 19.32 -1.92 -14.49
N ALA A 109 19.26 -2.82 -13.51
CA ALA A 109 20.27 -2.87 -12.46
C ALA A 109 21.50 -3.65 -12.95
N ASN A 110 22.69 -3.17 -12.61
CA ASN A 110 23.96 -3.80 -12.99
C ASN A 110 25.01 -3.64 -11.88
N ALA A 111 26.13 -4.36 -12.01
CA ALA A 111 27.28 -4.32 -11.12
C ALA A 111 28.51 -3.68 -11.81
N GLY A 112 28.25 -2.74 -12.74
CA GLY A 112 29.25 -2.17 -13.64
C GLY A 112 28.88 -2.35 -15.11
N ALA A 113 29.66 -1.71 -16.00
CA ALA A 113 29.38 -1.69 -17.44
C ALA A 113 29.26 -3.10 -18.04
N GLY A 114 28.21 -3.32 -18.83
CA GLY A 114 27.95 -4.57 -19.54
C GLY A 114 27.58 -5.76 -18.66
N THR A 115 27.03 -5.51 -17.46
CA THR A 115 26.63 -6.57 -16.51
C THR A 115 25.12 -6.64 -16.27
N ASN A 116 24.33 -6.37 -17.31
CA ASN A 116 22.88 -6.48 -17.27
C ASN A 116 22.47 -7.96 -17.13
N GLY A 117 21.53 -8.25 -16.23
CA GLY A 117 20.99 -9.61 -16.02
C GLY A 117 19.46 -9.60 -16.11
N SER A 118 18.79 -9.98 -15.02
CA SER A 118 17.34 -9.87 -14.87
C SER A 118 16.91 -8.77 -13.88
N GLN A 119 17.82 -8.27 -13.05
CA GLN A 119 17.49 -7.25 -12.08
C GLN A 119 17.20 -5.90 -12.76
N PHE A 120 16.18 -5.23 -12.24
CA PHE A 120 15.69 -3.95 -12.73
C PHE A 120 15.31 -3.06 -11.56
N PHE A 121 15.16 -1.76 -11.83
CA PHE A 121 14.53 -0.83 -10.92
C PHE A 121 13.51 0.05 -11.65
N VAL A 122 12.53 0.54 -10.90
CA VAL A 122 11.60 1.58 -11.31
C VAL A 122 11.92 2.85 -10.52
N THR A 123 12.20 3.95 -11.20
CA THR A 123 12.46 5.24 -10.54
C THR A 123 11.18 5.78 -9.90
N THR A 124 11.32 6.54 -8.82
CA THR A 124 10.19 7.22 -8.15
C THR A 124 10.36 8.74 -8.10
N VAL A 125 11.52 9.22 -8.55
CA VAL A 125 11.90 10.62 -8.80
C VAL A 125 12.84 10.67 -10.01
N PRO A 126 13.20 11.85 -10.56
CA PRO A 126 14.32 11.96 -11.49
C PRO A 126 15.66 11.53 -10.85
N THR A 127 16.46 10.72 -11.56
CA THR A 127 17.72 10.17 -11.04
C THR A 127 18.90 10.37 -12.02
N PRO A 128 19.26 11.62 -12.39
CA PRO A 128 20.26 11.90 -13.44
C PRO A 128 21.67 11.37 -13.13
N HIS A 129 21.98 11.09 -11.87
CA HIS A 129 23.25 10.48 -11.47
C HIS A 129 23.43 9.02 -11.96
N LEU A 130 22.36 8.40 -12.47
CA LEU A 130 22.33 7.07 -13.10
C LEU A 130 22.52 7.13 -14.63
N ASP A 131 22.51 8.32 -15.23
CA ASP A 131 22.66 8.49 -16.67
C ASP A 131 24.03 7.99 -17.15
N GLY A 132 24.03 7.28 -18.28
CA GLY A 132 25.24 6.67 -18.83
C GLY A 132 25.75 5.44 -18.07
N LYS A 133 25.02 4.99 -17.04
CA LYS A 133 25.38 3.82 -16.21
C LYS A 133 24.33 2.72 -16.25
N HIS A 134 23.06 3.07 -16.39
CA HIS A 134 21.94 2.13 -16.41
C HIS A 134 21.10 2.35 -17.67
N VAL A 135 20.74 1.26 -18.35
CA VAL A 135 19.94 1.31 -19.57
C VAL A 135 18.48 1.53 -19.20
N VAL A 136 17.92 2.70 -19.53
CA VAL A 136 16.47 2.94 -19.47
C VAL A 136 15.81 2.22 -20.63
N PHE A 137 14.83 1.36 -20.33
CA PHE A 137 14.21 0.50 -21.33
C PHE A 137 12.68 0.44 -21.28
N GLY A 138 12.06 1.22 -20.40
CA GLY A 138 10.62 1.32 -20.36
C GLY A 138 10.13 2.39 -19.40
N LYS A 139 8.82 2.40 -19.19
CA LYS A 139 8.15 3.24 -18.18
C LYS A 139 6.88 2.55 -17.70
N VAL A 140 6.41 2.96 -16.52
CA VAL A 140 5.07 2.60 -16.04
C VAL A 140 4.03 3.34 -16.87
N LEU A 141 3.08 2.60 -17.44
CA LEU A 141 1.89 3.13 -18.11
C LEU A 141 0.69 3.23 -17.18
N LYS A 142 0.50 2.24 -16.30
CA LYS A 142 -0.62 2.13 -15.35
C LYS A 142 -0.13 1.55 -14.03
N GLY A 143 -0.88 1.80 -12.96
CA GLY A 143 -0.52 1.30 -11.63
C GLY A 143 0.56 2.14 -10.93
N ILE A 144 0.67 3.43 -11.24
CA ILE A 144 1.57 4.36 -10.54
C ILE A 144 1.33 4.31 -9.02
N SER A 145 0.07 4.23 -8.59
CA SER A 145 -0.28 4.12 -7.17
C SER A 145 0.26 2.87 -6.50
N VAL A 146 0.40 1.76 -7.24
CA VAL A 146 1.02 0.51 -6.77
C VAL A 146 2.52 0.70 -6.60
N VAL A 147 3.20 1.34 -7.56
CA VAL A 147 4.64 1.67 -7.44
C VAL A 147 4.92 2.54 -6.21
N ARG A 148 4.11 3.57 -6.00
CA ARG A 148 4.19 4.44 -4.81
C ARG A 148 3.87 3.70 -3.52
N GLU A 149 2.94 2.75 -3.53
CA GLU A 149 2.66 1.92 -2.35
C GLU A 149 3.82 1.00 -2.00
N ILE A 150 4.50 0.43 -3.00
CA ILE A 150 5.76 -0.31 -2.81
C ILE A 150 6.82 0.61 -2.21
N GLU A 151 7.04 1.79 -2.79
CA GLU A 151 8.02 2.79 -2.33
C GLU A 151 7.81 3.19 -0.86
N ASN A 152 6.56 3.31 -0.42
CA ASN A 152 6.19 3.71 0.94
C ASN A 152 6.08 2.53 1.92
N THR A 153 6.49 1.33 1.52
CA THR A 153 6.54 0.18 2.43
C THR A 153 7.59 0.43 3.52
N PRO A 154 7.29 0.14 4.80
CA PRO A 154 8.26 0.31 5.87
C PRO A 154 9.56 -0.44 5.57
N LYS A 155 10.69 0.26 5.73
CA LYS A 155 12.02 -0.30 5.50
C LYS A 155 12.39 -1.29 6.61
N GLY A 156 12.86 -2.45 6.22
CA GLY A 156 13.50 -3.46 7.06
C GLY A 156 15.02 -3.34 7.04
N THR A 157 15.71 -4.45 7.28
CA THR A 157 17.18 -4.50 7.31
C THR A 157 17.77 -4.33 5.90
N GLY A 158 18.77 -3.45 5.74
CA GLY A 158 19.58 -3.38 4.52
C GLY A 158 18.82 -2.95 3.26
N ASP A 159 17.93 -1.95 3.35
CA ASP A 159 17.05 -1.47 2.26
C ASP A 159 15.98 -2.47 1.78
N ALA A 160 15.90 -3.67 2.35
CA ALA A 160 14.80 -4.59 2.08
C ALA A 160 13.50 -4.09 2.72
N PRO A 161 12.32 -4.37 2.15
CA PRO A 161 11.05 -4.05 2.81
C PRO A 161 10.81 -4.91 4.06
N ALA A 162 10.17 -4.34 5.07
CA ALA A 162 9.80 -5.04 6.29
C ALA A 162 8.72 -6.12 6.06
N SER A 163 7.85 -5.91 5.07
CA SER A 163 6.88 -6.90 4.60
C SER A 163 7.26 -7.34 3.18
N PRO A 164 7.25 -8.64 2.84
CA PRO A 164 7.62 -9.10 1.51
C PRO A 164 6.77 -8.44 0.42
N VAL A 165 7.40 -7.85 -0.59
CA VAL A 165 6.72 -7.30 -1.77
C VAL A 165 7.00 -8.22 -2.95
N ILE A 166 5.98 -8.96 -3.41
CA ILE A 166 6.15 -10.08 -4.34
C ILE A 166 5.40 -9.82 -5.65
N ILE A 167 6.06 -10.12 -6.77
CA ILE A 167 5.43 -10.21 -8.09
C ILE A 167 4.71 -11.56 -8.16
N VAL A 168 3.43 -11.61 -7.77
CA VAL A 168 2.69 -12.89 -7.69
C VAL A 168 2.27 -13.42 -9.05
N ASN A 169 2.17 -12.54 -10.05
CA ASN A 169 1.93 -12.91 -11.43
C ASN A 169 2.53 -11.85 -12.36
N CYS A 170 2.87 -12.25 -13.58
CA CYS A 170 3.41 -11.36 -14.60
C CYS A 170 3.14 -11.92 -15.99
N GLY A 171 3.21 -11.05 -17.00
CA GLY A 171 3.01 -11.47 -18.39
C GLY A 171 3.10 -10.31 -19.37
N GLU A 172 2.75 -10.62 -20.61
CA GLU A 172 2.62 -9.66 -21.72
C GLU A 172 1.13 -9.43 -22.00
N LEU A 173 0.76 -8.19 -22.35
CA LEU A 173 -0.58 -7.82 -22.78
C LEU A 173 -0.62 -7.69 -24.30
N ALA A 174 -1.56 -8.37 -24.93
CA ALA A 174 -1.79 -8.24 -26.36
C ALA A 174 -2.31 -6.83 -26.73
N GLU A 175 -2.19 -6.46 -28.00
CA GLU A 175 -2.79 -5.21 -28.49
C GLU A 175 -4.32 -5.25 -28.31
N GLY A 176 -4.88 -4.19 -27.72
CA GLY A 176 -6.31 -4.12 -27.41
C GLY A 176 -6.77 -4.93 -26.18
N GLU A 177 -5.88 -5.71 -25.55
CA GLU A 177 -6.20 -6.37 -24.28
C GLU A 177 -6.39 -5.33 -23.16
N ASP A 178 -7.39 -5.58 -22.31
CA ASP A 178 -7.65 -4.80 -21.10
C ASP A 178 -6.46 -4.88 -20.16
N ASP A 179 -6.02 -3.73 -19.66
CA ASP A 179 -4.87 -3.65 -18.78
C ASP A 179 -5.19 -4.20 -17.38
N GLY A 180 -6.47 -4.32 -17.02
CA GLY A 180 -6.94 -4.83 -15.73
C GLY A 180 -6.68 -3.86 -14.57
N VAL A 181 -6.30 -2.61 -14.85
CA VAL A 181 -6.13 -1.55 -13.87
C VAL A 181 -7.42 -0.73 -13.79
N GLY A 182 -7.99 -0.64 -12.59
CA GLY A 182 -9.22 0.11 -12.36
C GLY A 182 -9.10 1.58 -12.81
N SER A 183 -10.17 2.11 -13.40
CA SER A 183 -10.26 3.54 -13.70
C SER A 183 -10.49 4.35 -12.40
N PRO A 184 -10.08 5.63 -12.36
CA PRO A 184 -10.42 6.51 -11.26
C PRO A 184 -11.93 6.53 -11.00
N ASP A 185 -12.32 6.55 -9.73
CA ASP A 185 -13.73 6.61 -9.37
C ASP A 185 -14.36 7.93 -9.84
N PRO A 186 -15.63 7.93 -10.31
CA PRO A 186 -16.31 9.14 -10.72
C PRO A 186 -16.26 10.23 -9.64
N GLY A 187 -15.82 11.42 -10.01
CA GLY A 187 -15.68 12.58 -9.11
C GLY A 187 -14.35 12.66 -8.36
N ASP A 188 -13.51 11.62 -8.37
CA ASP A 188 -12.14 11.70 -7.85
C ASP A 188 -11.20 12.25 -8.94
N LYS A 189 -10.84 13.53 -8.80
CA LYS A 189 -9.96 14.26 -9.72
C LYS A 189 -8.51 14.36 -9.24
N TYR A 190 -8.18 13.74 -8.12
CA TYR A 190 -6.88 13.89 -7.47
C TYR A 190 -5.97 12.72 -7.81
N ALA A 191 -4.66 12.95 -7.88
CA ALA A 191 -3.71 11.85 -8.00
C ALA A 191 -3.80 10.97 -6.75
N ASP A 192 -3.54 9.67 -6.86
CA ASP A 192 -3.61 8.78 -5.68
C ASP A 192 -2.59 9.16 -4.61
N TRP A 193 -1.40 9.62 -5.03
CA TRP A 193 -0.34 10.09 -4.14
C TRP A 193 -0.11 11.60 -4.35
N PRO A 194 0.07 12.40 -3.28
CA PRO A 194 0.30 13.83 -3.38
C PRO A 194 1.53 14.22 -4.21
N ASP A 195 2.57 13.39 -4.21
CA ASP A 195 3.79 13.61 -5.02
C ASP A 195 3.48 13.69 -6.52
N ASP A 196 2.46 12.98 -6.96
CA ASP A 196 2.05 12.89 -8.37
C ASP A 196 0.90 13.87 -8.70
N TYR A 197 0.48 14.69 -7.74
CA TYR A 197 -0.55 15.70 -7.95
C TYR A 197 0.09 16.99 -8.48
N GLU A 198 -0.30 17.38 -9.70
CA GLU A 198 0.21 18.58 -10.38
C GLU A 198 -0.48 19.88 -9.92
N GLY A 199 -1.58 19.78 -9.16
CA GLY A 199 -2.27 20.94 -8.62
C GLY A 199 -1.58 21.55 -7.41
N SER A 200 -2.13 22.66 -6.91
CA SER A 200 -1.64 23.30 -5.69
C SER A 200 -1.73 22.36 -4.48
N LYS A 201 -0.69 22.39 -3.65
CA LYS A 201 -0.56 21.63 -2.40
C LYS A 201 -0.33 22.56 -1.20
N GLU A 202 -0.76 23.81 -1.30
CA GLU A 202 -0.80 24.70 -0.14
C GLU A 202 -1.77 24.14 0.92
N ASP A 203 -1.56 24.52 2.18
CA ASP A 203 -2.34 24.06 3.33
C ASP A 203 -3.86 24.12 3.10
N LYS A 204 -4.37 25.23 2.56
CA LYS A 204 -5.80 25.39 2.23
C LYS A 204 -6.30 24.41 1.16
N ASP A 205 -5.45 24.06 0.19
CA ASP A 205 -5.82 23.18 -0.91
C ASP A 205 -5.84 21.73 -0.43
N LEU A 206 -4.90 21.34 0.45
CA LEU A 206 -4.89 20.02 1.08
C LEU A 206 -6.17 19.74 1.88
N ILE A 207 -6.67 20.75 2.60
CA ILE A 207 -7.96 20.69 3.31
C ILE A 207 -9.12 20.45 2.34
N VAL A 208 -9.20 21.21 1.24
CA VAL A 208 -10.26 21.05 0.23
C VAL A 208 -10.19 19.65 -0.41
N ILE A 209 -9.00 19.20 -0.81
CA ILE A 209 -8.79 17.88 -1.40
C ILE A 209 -9.26 16.78 -0.44
N ALA A 210 -8.82 16.85 0.82
CA ALA A 210 -9.19 15.87 1.83
C ALA A 210 -10.69 15.87 2.13
N GLN A 211 -11.33 17.04 2.13
CA GLN A 211 -12.77 17.20 2.32
C GLN A 211 -13.57 16.59 1.16
N ASP A 212 -13.15 16.80 -0.08
CA ASP A 212 -13.77 16.21 -1.28
C ASP A 212 -13.62 14.68 -1.26
N LEU A 213 -12.43 14.17 -0.96
CA LEU A 213 -12.17 12.74 -0.82
C LEU A 213 -12.96 12.10 0.33
N LYS A 214 -13.07 12.77 1.48
CA LYS A 214 -13.93 12.33 2.59
C LYS A 214 -15.39 12.22 2.14
N ASN A 215 -15.88 13.18 1.37
CA ASN A 215 -17.25 13.18 0.87
C ASN A 215 -17.52 12.04 -0.12
N LEU A 216 -16.58 11.76 -1.02
CA LEU A 216 -16.64 10.59 -1.90
C LEU A 216 -16.65 9.29 -1.09
N GLY A 217 -15.77 9.19 -0.08
CA GLY A 217 -15.75 8.05 0.85
C GLY A 217 -17.08 7.86 1.58
N ASN A 218 -17.71 8.94 2.03
CA ASN A 218 -19.04 8.91 2.64
C ASN A 218 -20.11 8.42 1.65
N GLY A 219 -20.01 8.79 0.37
CA GLY A 219 -20.87 8.30 -0.70
C GLY A 219 -20.82 6.78 -0.82
N PHE A 220 -19.61 6.23 -1.02
CA PHE A 220 -19.40 4.78 -1.10
C PHE A 220 -19.80 4.05 0.19
N PHE A 221 -19.56 4.66 1.35
CA PHE A 221 -19.94 4.07 2.62
C PHE A 221 -21.47 3.91 2.72
N LYS A 222 -22.25 4.90 2.29
CA LYS A 222 -23.72 4.86 2.30
C LYS A 222 -24.27 3.77 1.37
N THR A 223 -23.61 3.49 0.26
CA THR A 223 -24.01 2.42 -0.67
C THR A 223 -23.47 1.04 -0.27
N GLY A 224 -22.75 0.94 0.85
CA GLY A 224 -22.18 -0.31 1.35
C GLY A 224 -20.89 -0.76 0.64
N ASP A 225 -20.31 0.06 -0.24
CA ASP A 225 -19.01 -0.22 -0.85
C ASP A 225 -17.89 0.21 0.10
N TYR A 226 -17.67 -0.60 1.12
CA TYR A 226 -16.70 -0.32 2.17
C TYR A 226 -15.26 -0.35 1.67
N THR A 227 -14.97 -1.08 0.58
CA THR A 227 -13.63 -1.13 -0.01
C THR A 227 -13.28 0.22 -0.64
N LYS A 228 -14.16 0.76 -1.48
CA LYS A 228 -13.96 2.10 -2.07
C LYS A 228 -14.02 3.19 -1.02
N ALA A 229 -14.93 3.09 -0.05
CA ALA A 229 -15.01 4.03 1.07
C ALA A 229 -13.67 4.09 1.82
N MET A 230 -13.13 2.94 2.22
CA MET A 230 -11.84 2.82 2.90
C MET A 230 -10.69 3.40 2.06
N SER A 231 -10.69 3.16 0.74
CA SER A 231 -9.71 3.74 -0.19
C SER A 231 -9.75 5.27 -0.18
N LYS A 232 -10.94 5.89 -0.31
CA LYS A 232 -11.07 7.35 -0.31
C LYS A 232 -10.68 7.99 1.02
N TYR A 233 -11.07 7.40 2.15
CA TYR A 233 -10.61 7.92 3.46
C TYR A 233 -9.10 7.76 3.63
N THR A 234 -8.50 6.69 3.11
CA THR A 234 -7.04 6.51 3.12
C THR A 234 -6.35 7.60 2.31
N LYS A 235 -6.85 7.88 1.11
CA LYS A 235 -6.35 8.96 0.25
C LYS A 235 -6.51 10.32 0.92
N ALA A 236 -7.66 10.63 1.52
CA ALA A 236 -7.88 11.89 2.26
C ALA A 236 -6.85 12.08 3.39
N ILE A 237 -6.60 11.03 4.19
CA ILE A 237 -5.60 11.06 5.26
C ILE A 237 -4.19 11.25 4.71
N ARG A 238 -3.87 10.61 3.57
CA ARG A 238 -2.58 10.75 2.89
C ARG A 238 -2.33 12.21 2.51
N TYR A 239 -3.29 12.88 1.86
CA TYR A 239 -3.17 14.30 1.52
C TYR A 239 -3.02 15.20 2.76
N LEU A 240 -3.76 14.92 3.84
CA LEU A 240 -3.59 15.67 5.09
C LEU A 240 -2.20 15.45 5.72
N ASN A 241 -1.56 14.30 5.51
CA ASN A 241 -0.25 14.01 6.08
C ASN A 241 0.91 14.74 5.38
N GLU A 242 0.66 15.42 4.24
CA GLU A 242 1.64 16.36 3.65
C GLU A 242 2.00 17.50 4.62
N LYS A 243 1.11 17.80 5.58
CA LYS A 243 1.39 18.61 6.77
C LYS A 243 1.52 17.67 7.99
N PRO A 244 2.73 17.14 8.27
CA PRO A 244 2.92 16.10 9.30
C PRO A 244 2.96 16.66 10.73
N ALA A 245 3.28 17.94 10.90
CA ALA A 245 3.36 18.63 12.18
C ALA A 245 2.84 20.07 12.03
N PHE A 246 2.42 20.63 13.16
CA PHE A 246 2.06 22.04 13.27
C PHE A 246 3.09 22.77 14.13
N ASP A 247 3.40 24.01 13.77
CA ASP A 247 4.29 24.90 14.53
C ASP A 247 3.52 26.15 15.00
N ASP A 248 4.23 27.07 15.68
CA ASP A 248 3.62 28.27 16.27
C ASP A 248 3.10 29.27 15.21
N ASP A 249 3.50 29.12 13.93
CA ASP A 249 3.05 29.97 12.83
C ASP A 249 1.70 29.48 12.23
N ASP A 250 1.29 28.25 12.54
CA ASP A 250 0.04 27.68 12.07
C ASP A 250 -1.19 28.25 12.81
N ALA A 251 -2.14 28.80 12.06
CA ALA A 251 -3.35 29.37 12.63
C ALA A 251 -4.18 28.31 13.41
N PRO A 252 -4.60 28.57 14.65
CA PRO A 252 -5.42 27.63 15.43
C PRO A 252 -6.70 27.19 14.71
N GLU A 253 -7.28 28.06 13.88
CA GLU A 253 -8.46 27.77 13.06
C GLU A 253 -8.16 26.73 11.98
N TYR A 254 -6.98 26.81 11.35
CA TYR A 254 -6.53 25.83 10.35
C TYR A 254 -6.35 24.45 10.99
N ILE A 255 -5.70 24.38 12.15
CA ILE A 255 -5.48 23.11 12.86
C ILE A 255 -6.83 22.48 13.27
N LYS A 256 -7.79 23.29 13.73
CA LYS A 256 -9.15 22.81 14.03
C LYS A 256 -9.84 22.27 12.78
N GLU A 257 -9.77 22.98 11.66
CA GLU A 257 -10.35 22.55 10.39
C GLU A 257 -9.72 21.22 9.91
N TYR A 258 -8.40 21.11 9.98
CA TYR A 258 -7.64 19.90 9.69
C TYR A 258 -8.17 18.68 10.46
N TYR A 259 -8.27 18.77 11.79
CA TYR A 259 -8.76 17.66 12.60
C TYR A 259 -10.26 17.39 12.41
N SER A 260 -11.06 18.41 12.07
CA SER A 260 -12.47 18.25 11.71
C SER A 260 -12.68 17.37 10.47
N ILE A 261 -11.65 17.22 9.63
CA ILE A 261 -11.65 16.31 8.48
C ILE A 261 -10.93 15.02 8.82
N LYS A 262 -9.73 15.09 9.41
CA LYS A 262 -8.88 13.93 9.70
C LYS A 262 -9.58 12.93 10.61
N ILE A 263 -10.21 13.39 11.69
CA ILE A 263 -10.86 12.51 12.68
C ILE A 263 -11.98 11.68 12.04
N PRO A 264 -12.97 12.28 11.33
CA PRO A 264 -13.97 11.50 10.60
C PRO A 264 -13.39 10.53 9.58
N CYS A 265 -12.30 10.87 8.89
CA CYS A 265 -11.66 9.95 7.95
C CYS A 265 -11.11 8.70 8.67
N TYR A 266 -10.39 8.84 9.79
CA TYR A 266 -9.89 7.70 10.56
C TYR A 266 -11.04 6.87 11.13
N LEU A 267 -12.03 7.55 11.71
CA LEU A 267 -13.25 6.93 12.22
C LEU A 267 -13.93 6.07 11.14
N ASN A 268 -14.22 6.65 9.98
CA ASN A 268 -14.97 5.96 8.92
C ASN A 268 -14.12 4.90 8.20
N ARG A 269 -12.80 5.12 8.07
CA ARG A 269 -11.87 4.13 7.54
C ARG A 269 -11.80 2.90 8.44
N GLY A 270 -11.62 3.10 9.75
CA GLY A 270 -11.64 2.02 10.73
C GLY A 270 -12.97 1.29 10.74
N PHE A 271 -14.09 2.00 10.61
CA PHE A 271 -15.39 1.33 10.55
C PHE A 271 -15.59 0.53 9.25
N SER A 272 -15.13 1.06 8.12
CA SER A 272 -15.12 0.33 6.84
C SER A 272 -14.27 -0.94 6.94
N ALA A 273 -13.08 -0.84 7.54
CA ALA A 273 -12.23 -1.99 7.80
C ALA A 273 -12.92 -3.04 8.68
N LEU A 274 -13.62 -2.62 9.74
CA LEU A 274 -14.39 -3.53 10.59
C LEU A 274 -15.50 -4.26 9.82
N LYS A 275 -16.19 -3.57 8.91
CA LYS A 275 -17.21 -4.16 8.01
C LYS A 275 -16.60 -5.16 7.03
N LEU A 276 -15.38 -4.93 6.59
CA LEU A 276 -14.61 -5.82 5.71
C LEU A 276 -13.90 -6.96 6.46
N GLY A 277 -14.09 -7.09 7.79
CA GLY A 277 -13.45 -8.14 8.57
C GLY A 277 -11.95 -7.91 8.80
N ARG A 278 -11.48 -6.66 8.80
CA ARG A 278 -10.09 -6.24 9.06
C ARG A 278 -9.97 -5.54 10.43
N PRO A 279 -10.13 -6.27 11.55
CA PRO A 279 -10.17 -5.67 12.89
C PRO A 279 -8.83 -5.01 13.28
N GLU A 280 -7.70 -5.49 12.79
CA GLU A 280 -6.36 -4.95 13.09
C GLU A 280 -6.22 -3.51 12.59
N ARG A 281 -6.75 -3.23 11.40
CA ARG A 281 -6.78 -1.85 10.86
C ARG A 281 -7.74 -0.97 11.66
N THR A 282 -8.87 -1.52 12.09
CA THR A 282 -9.81 -0.79 12.96
C THR A 282 -9.11 -0.38 14.26
N ILE A 283 -8.38 -1.30 14.89
CA ILE A 283 -7.64 -1.03 16.13
C ILE A 283 -6.64 0.11 15.92
N LYS A 284 -5.78 0.01 14.89
CA LYS A 284 -4.80 1.05 14.56
C LYS A 284 -5.46 2.42 14.36
N ASP A 285 -6.54 2.48 13.58
CA ASP A 285 -7.21 3.75 13.26
C ASP A 285 -7.87 4.38 14.49
N MET A 286 -8.47 3.59 15.38
CA MET A 286 -9.12 4.13 16.58
C MET A 286 -8.09 4.54 17.64
N THR A 287 -6.96 3.82 17.77
CA THR A 287 -5.85 4.20 18.66
C THR A 287 -5.33 5.60 18.32
N VAL A 288 -5.14 5.90 17.02
CA VAL A 288 -4.73 7.24 16.57
C VAL A 288 -5.67 8.31 17.12
N ILE A 289 -6.99 8.11 17.07
CA ILE A 289 -7.97 9.08 17.58
C ILE A 289 -7.85 9.29 19.09
N LEU A 290 -7.60 8.21 19.83
CA LEU A 290 -7.52 8.26 21.30
C LEU A 290 -6.20 8.85 21.82
N GLU A 291 -5.16 8.86 20.99
CA GLU A 291 -3.86 9.46 21.29
C GLU A 291 -3.75 10.93 20.86
N LEU A 292 -4.74 11.46 20.13
CA LEU A 292 -4.79 12.89 19.80
C LEU A 292 -4.93 13.76 21.04
N ASP A 293 -4.40 14.98 20.95
CA ASP A 293 -4.64 16.01 21.95
C ASP A 293 -6.17 16.15 22.20
N PRO A 294 -6.62 16.07 23.47
CA PRO A 294 -8.02 16.20 23.83
C PRO A 294 -8.72 17.44 23.28
N GLN A 295 -7.98 18.53 22.98
CA GLN A 295 -8.58 19.75 22.43
C GLN A 295 -9.14 19.58 21.01
N TYR A 296 -8.68 18.57 20.27
CA TYR A 296 -9.12 18.30 18.89
C TYR A 296 -10.15 17.17 18.77
N SER A 297 -10.27 16.32 19.79
CA SER A 297 -11.16 15.16 19.78
C SER A 297 -12.32 15.32 20.76
N SER A 298 -13.56 15.28 20.25
CA SER A 298 -14.75 15.38 21.09
C SER A 298 -15.03 14.08 21.85
N ASP A 299 -15.83 14.16 22.92
CA ASP A 299 -16.34 12.97 23.62
C ASP A 299 -17.16 12.07 22.68
N SER A 300 -17.83 12.65 21.67
CA SER A 300 -18.54 11.89 20.65
C SER A 300 -17.58 11.05 19.80
N ASP A 301 -16.43 11.61 19.43
CA ASP A 301 -15.42 10.91 18.63
C ASP A 301 -14.75 9.81 19.44
N LYS A 302 -14.40 10.10 20.70
CA LYS A 302 -13.86 9.10 21.64
C LYS A 302 -14.85 7.97 21.88
N THR A 303 -16.14 8.28 22.05
CA THR A 303 -17.20 7.26 22.19
C THR A 303 -17.23 6.33 20.98
N LYS A 304 -17.22 6.89 19.76
CA LYS A 304 -17.20 6.08 18.51
C LYS A 304 -15.93 5.23 18.42
N ALA A 305 -14.77 5.79 18.79
CA ALA A 305 -13.49 5.10 18.77
C ALA A 305 -13.47 3.91 19.74
N TYR A 306 -13.85 4.12 21.00
CA TYR A 306 -13.95 3.06 22.00
C TYR A 306 -14.98 1.98 21.62
N TYR A 307 -16.16 2.38 21.12
CA TYR A 307 -17.16 1.41 20.65
C TYR A 307 -16.60 0.51 19.55
N ARG A 308 -15.95 1.10 18.53
CA ARG A 308 -15.37 0.36 17.40
C ARG A 308 -14.17 -0.50 17.80
N LEU A 309 -13.35 -0.05 18.76
CA LEU A 309 -12.30 -0.89 19.38
C LEU A 309 -12.92 -2.10 20.07
N GLY A 310 -13.97 -1.88 20.85
CA GLY A 310 -14.76 -2.95 21.48
C GLY A 310 -15.18 -4.02 20.49
N SER A 311 -15.82 -3.62 19.40
CA SER A 311 -16.26 -4.54 18.34
C SER A 311 -15.09 -5.19 17.58
N ALA A 312 -13.95 -4.49 17.40
CA ALA A 312 -12.77 -5.06 16.74
C ALA A 312 -12.10 -6.14 17.59
N TYR A 313 -11.88 -5.86 18.88
CA TYR A 313 -11.33 -6.85 19.84
C TYR A 313 -12.26 -8.06 20.00
N LEU A 314 -13.58 -7.83 19.96
CA LEU A 314 -14.56 -8.90 19.97
C LEU A 314 -14.41 -9.85 18.76
N LYS A 315 -14.07 -9.33 17.57
CA LYS A 315 -13.84 -10.16 16.36
C LYS A 315 -12.59 -11.03 16.46
N ILE A 316 -11.56 -10.59 17.17
CA ILE A 316 -10.33 -11.36 17.40
C ILE A 316 -10.36 -12.16 18.71
N ASN A 317 -11.53 -12.28 19.35
CA ASN A 317 -11.77 -13.00 20.60
C ASN A 317 -10.96 -12.50 21.82
N ASP A 318 -10.48 -11.26 21.77
CA ASP A 318 -9.90 -10.58 22.93
C ASP A 318 -11.03 -9.90 23.73
N PHE A 319 -11.75 -10.72 24.50
CA PHE A 319 -12.95 -10.25 25.18
C PHE A 319 -12.66 -9.30 26.35
N ASP A 320 -11.48 -9.37 26.96
CA ASP A 320 -11.09 -8.47 28.06
C ASP A 320 -10.83 -7.06 27.52
N SER A 321 -10.08 -6.93 26.42
CA SER A 321 -9.89 -5.65 25.72
C SER A 321 -11.21 -5.13 25.16
N ALA A 322 -12.05 -6.01 24.60
CA ALA A 322 -13.38 -5.62 24.11
C ALA A 322 -14.24 -5.01 25.22
N LYS A 323 -14.31 -5.66 26.39
CA LYS A 323 -15.08 -5.17 27.54
C LYS A 323 -14.53 -3.83 28.04
N SER A 324 -13.22 -3.73 28.22
CA SER A 324 -12.57 -2.51 28.73
C SER A 324 -12.93 -1.30 27.87
N ASN A 325 -12.81 -1.43 26.55
CA ASN A 325 -13.15 -0.36 25.61
C ASN A 325 -14.65 -0.03 25.61
N LEU A 326 -15.54 -1.03 25.67
CA LEU A 326 -16.99 -0.77 25.72
C LEU A 326 -17.44 -0.09 27.02
N GLU A 327 -16.80 -0.37 28.16
CA GLU A 327 -17.06 0.35 29.41
C GLU A 327 -16.60 1.81 29.33
N LEU A 328 -15.48 2.09 28.67
CA LEU A 328 -15.04 3.46 28.39
C LEU A 328 -16.03 4.19 27.47
N ALA A 329 -16.53 3.52 26.42
CA ALA A 329 -17.57 4.06 25.54
C ALA A 329 -18.86 4.36 26.33
N LYS A 330 -19.29 3.45 27.21
CA LYS A 330 -20.47 3.61 28.06
C LYS A 330 -20.30 4.76 29.07
N LYS A 331 -19.09 4.97 29.61
CA LYS A 331 -18.82 6.09 30.51
C LYS A 331 -19.09 7.43 29.83
N LEU A 332 -18.76 7.55 28.55
CA LEU A 332 -18.98 8.76 27.74
C LEU A 332 -20.42 8.86 27.21
N SER A 333 -21.07 7.73 26.91
CA SER A 333 -22.47 7.68 26.45
C SER A 333 -23.29 6.60 27.18
N PRO A 334 -23.77 6.86 28.41
CA PRO A 334 -24.34 5.82 29.27
C PRO A 334 -25.67 5.22 28.81
N LYS A 335 -26.38 5.91 27.92
CA LYS A 335 -27.71 5.54 27.43
C LYS A 335 -27.71 4.98 26.00
N ASP A 336 -26.53 4.82 25.39
CA ASP A 336 -26.43 4.31 24.02
C ASP A 336 -26.80 2.83 23.96
N ALA A 337 -27.91 2.52 23.28
CA ALA A 337 -28.42 1.16 23.17
C ALA A 337 -27.45 0.22 22.42
N GLY A 338 -26.66 0.73 21.48
CA GLY A 338 -25.67 -0.04 20.74
C GLY A 338 -24.52 -0.48 21.64
N ILE A 339 -23.98 0.44 22.44
CA ILE A 339 -22.90 0.15 23.41
C ILE A 339 -23.39 -0.86 24.45
N LEU A 340 -24.58 -0.65 25.03
CA LEU A 340 -25.12 -1.54 26.06
C LEU A 340 -25.32 -2.96 25.54
N LYS A 341 -25.87 -3.10 24.32
CA LYS A 341 -26.07 -4.41 23.67
C LYS A 341 -24.76 -5.12 23.37
N GLU A 342 -23.76 -4.41 22.85
CA GLU A 342 -22.45 -4.99 22.55
C GLU A 342 -21.75 -5.43 23.84
N LEU A 343 -21.84 -4.62 24.90
CA LEU A 343 -21.24 -4.91 26.21
C LEU A 343 -21.86 -6.16 26.84
N GLU A 344 -23.19 -6.31 26.78
CA GLU A 344 -23.87 -7.54 27.21
C GLU A 344 -23.36 -8.76 26.43
N ALA A 345 -23.25 -8.67 25.11
CA ALA A 345 -22.74 -9.75 24.27
C ALA A 345 -21.29 -10.16 24.64
N VAL A 346 -20.42 -9.18 24.93
CA VAL A 346 -19.05 -9.46 25.39
C VAL A 346 -19.05 -10.12 26.77
N GLN A 347 -19.89 -9.65 27.69
CA GLN A 347 -20.00 -10.22 29.04
C GLN A 347 -20.46 -11.68 29.02
N THR A 348 -21.44 -12.02 28.17
CA THR A 348 -21.88 -13.42 27.97
C THR A 348 -20.73 -14.29 27.46
N LYS A 349 -19.96 -13.82 26.47
CA LYS A 349 -18.81 -14.58 25.94
C LYS A 349 -17.69 -14.75 26.95
N LEU A 350 -17.39 -13.72 27.75
CA LEU A 350 -16.42 -13.80 28.84
C LEU A 350 -16.83 -14.83 29.90
N ALA A 351 -18.08 -14.83 30.32
CA ALA A 351 -18.60 -15.80 31.27
C ALA A 351 -18.47 -17.23 30.73
N ALA A 352 -18.83 -17.45 29.46
CA ALA A 352 -18.68 -18.75 28.81
C ALA A 352 -17.21 -19.19 28.70
N LYS A 353 -16.28 -18.28 28.37
CA LYS A 353 -14.84 -18.56 28.32
C LYS A 353 -14.30 -18.99 29.68
N ARG A 354 -14.61 -18.22 30.74
CA ARG A 354 -14.18 -18.52 32.12
C ARG A 354 -14.73 -19.85 32.61
N GLU A 355 -15.98 -20.16 32.26
CA GLU A 355 -16.58 -21.45 32.62
C GLU A 355 -15.89 -22.63 31.92
N LYS A 356 -15.51 -22.47 30.65
CA LYS A 356 -14.75 -23.48 29.91
C LYS A 356 -13.36 -23.68 30.50
N GLU A 357 -12.66 -22.61 30.83
CA GLU A 357 -11.33 -22.64 31.49
C GLU A 357 -11.42 -23.32 32.85
N ARG A 358 -12.42 -22.99 33.66
CA ARG A 358 -12.68 -23.63 34.97
C ARG A 358 -12.87 -25.14 34.84
N LYS A 359 -13.67 -25.58 33.87
CA LYS A 359 -13.89 -27.02 33.59
C LYS A 359 -12.63 -27.72 33.11
N ALA A 360 -11.85 -27.07 32.24
CA ALA A 360 -10.59 -27.62 31.74
C ALA A 360 -9.57 -27.79 32.88
N TYR A 361 -9.43 -26.77 33.74
CA TYR A 361 -8.57 -26.83 34.92
C TYR A 361 -9.01 -27.95 35.86
N ALA A 362 -10.30 -28.04 36.21
CA ALA A 362 -10.82 -29.10 37.08
C ALA A 362 -10.52 -30.52 36.55
N LYS A 363 -10.50 -30.72 35.22
CA LYS A 363 -10.16 -32.00 34.59
C LYS A 363 -8.65 -32.32 34.58
N MET A 364 -7.78 -31.31 34.69
CA MET A 364 -6.33 -31.52 34.75
C MET A 364 -5.84 -31.98 36.14
N PHE A 365 -6.65 -31.74 37.18
CA PHE A 365 -6.34 -32.09 38.57
C PHE A 365 -7.27 -33.16 39.16
N ALA A 366 -8.08 -33.81 38.31
CA ALA A 366 -8.89 -34.98 38.62
C ALA A 366 -8.34 -36.16 37.81
#